data_AF-A0A7J4T817-F1
#
_entry.id   AF-A0A7J4T817-F1
#
_cell.length_a   1.000
_cell.length_b   1.000
_cell.length_c   1.000
_cell.angle_alpha   90.00
_cell.angle_beta   90.00
_cell.angle_gamma   90.00
#
_symmetry.space_group_name_H-M   'P 1'
#
loop_
_entity.id
_entity.type
_entity.pdbx_description
1 polymer ?
#
loop_
_entity_poly.entity_id
_entity_poly.type
_entity_poly.pdbx_seq_one_letter_code
_entity_poly.pdbx_strand_id
1 'polypeptide(L)'
;DTVMRKADVLAFAGNDMVRSENNRILYENDEIGVAHGIAHFSNGSTSEAVLSFLRFKDGKIISIETGATPLSDDYKLIGSE
;
A
#
# COMPACT_ATOMS: atom_id res chain seq x y z
N ASP A 1 -0.11 -1.37 -20.06
CA ASP A 1 -1.25 -0.82 -19.29
C ASP A 1 -0.84 -0.91 -17.83
N THR A 2 -0.74 0.22 -17.12
CA THR A 2 -0.24 0.29 -15.72
C THR A 2 -1.37 0.23 -14.69
N VAL A 3 -2.62 0.11 -15.16
CA VAL A 3 -3.81 0.04 -14.32
C VAL A 3 -4.10 -1.42 -13.96
N MET A 4 -4.04 -1.73 -12.67
CA MET A 4 -4.50 -3.01 -12.15
C MET A 4 -6.03 -3.08 -12.18
N ARG A 5 -6.57 -4.21 -12.64
CA ARG A 5 -8.01 -4.48 -12.65
C ARG A 5 -8.38 -5.30 -11.43
N LYS A 6 -9.69 -5.47 -11.21
CA LYS A 6 -10.23 -6.21 -10.06
C LYS A 6 -9.61 -7.62 -9.90
N ALA A 7 -9.40 -8.34 -11.00
CA ALA A 7 -8.79 -9.68 -10.96
C ALA A 7 -7.34 -9.63 -10.46
N ASP A 8 -6.57 -8.62 -10.89
CA ASP A 8 -5.18 -8.42 -10.49
C ASP A 8 -5.09 -8.08 -9.00
N VAL A 9 -5.99 -7.22 -8.51
CA VAL A 9 -6.08 -6.88 -7.07
C VAL A 9 -6.43 -8.10 -6.23
N LEU A 10 -7.36 -8.94 -6.68
CA LEU A 10 -7.71 -10.18 -5.97
C LEU A 10 -6.55 -11.19 -5.97
N ALA A 11 -5.85 -11.33 -7.10
CA ALA A 11 -4.67 -12.18 -7.19
C ALA A 11 -3.55 -11.69 -6.27
N PHE A 12 -3.36 -10.36 -6.18
CA PHE A 12 -2.39 -9.74 -5.29
C PHE A 12 -2.74 -9.97 -3.81
N ALA A 13 -4.00 -9.75 -3.42
CA ALA A 13 -4.47 -9.93 -2.05
C ALA A 13 -4.44 -11.40 -1.58
N GLY A 14 -4.51 -12.36 -2.51
CA GLY A 14 -4.63 -13.79 -2.19
C GLY A 14 -3.33 -14.58 -2.09
N ASN A 15 -2.17 -14.00 -2.42
CA ASN A 15 -0.94 -14.78 -2.63
C ASN A 15 0.19 -14.56 -1.60
N ASP A 16 -0.03 -13.90 -0.45
CA ASP A 16 1.01 -13.59 0.55
C ASP A 16 2.31 -12.99 -0.07
N MET A 17 2.19 -12.39 -1.26
CA MET A 17 3.33 -11.90 -2.04
C MET A 17 3.93 -10.63 -1.44
N VAL A 18 3.12 -9.90 -0.67
CA VAL A 18 3.50 -8.64 -0.06
C VAL A 18 3.09 -8.64 1.40
N ARG A 19 4.08 -8.48 2.28
CA ARG A 19 3.85 -8.20 3.70
C ARG A 19 3.89 -6.70 3.89
N SER A 20 2.85 -6.13 4.51
CA SER A 20 2.82 -4.70 4.85
C SER A 20 3.08 -4.47 6.34
N GLU A 21 3.83 -3.43 6.69
CA GLU A 21 4.03 -2.98 8.08
C GLU A 21 3.85 -1.46 8.24
N ASN A 22 3.70 -1.03 9.50
CA ASN A 22 3.49 0.38 9.87
C ASN A 22 2.37 1.05 9.04
N ASN A 23 1.26 0.33 8.88
CA ASN A 23 0.08 0.79 8.16
C ASN A 23 -0.61 1.88 8.97
N ARG A 24 -0.76 3.06 8.37
CA ARG A 24 -1.32 4.24 9.01
C ARG A 24 -2.32 4.92 8.08
N ILE A 25 -3.43 5.37 8.65
CA ILE A 25 -4.33 6.31 7.99
C ILE A 25 -3.83 7.71 8.35
N LEU A 26 -3.42 8.47 7.35
CA LEU A 26 -2.96 9.85 7.50
C LEU A 26 -4.14 10.83 7.45
N TYR A 27 -5.17 10.50 6.68
CA TYR A 27 -6.40 11.27 6.54
C TYR A 27 -7.54 10.37 6.06
N GLU A 28 -8.76 10.63 6.51
CA GLU A 28 -9.97 9.93 6.06
C GLU A 28 -11.20 10.84 6.20
N ASN A 29 -12.08 10.79 5.21
CA ASN A 29 -13.45 11.30 5.25
C ASN A 29 -14.37 10.41 4.38
N ASP A 30 -15.62 10.81 4.19
CA ASP A 30 -16.62 10.02 3.45
C ASP A 30 -16.34 9.87 1.94
N GLU A 31 -15.42 10.65 1.38
CA GLU A 31 -15.10 10.68 -0.06
C GLU A 31 -13.70 10.16 -0.38
N ILE A 32 -12.71 10.41 0.49
CA ILE A 32 -11.31 10.09 0.24
C ILE A 32 -10.58 9.61 1.50
N GLY A 33 -9.54 8.81 1.27
CA GLY A 33 -8.59 8.39 2.29
C GLY A 33 -7.16 8.54 1.80
N VAL A 34 -6.24 8.83 2.72
CA VAL A 34 -4.80 8.81 2.49
C VAL A 34 -4.19 7.86 3.50
N ALA A 35 -3.58 6.80 3.01
CA ALA A 35 -2.91 5.80 3.82
C ALA A 35 -1.43 5.71 3.45
N HIS A 36 -0.62 5.31 4.43
CA HIS A 36 0.80 5.04 4.23
C HIS A 36 1.16 3.71 4.87
N GLY A 37 1.94 2.89 4.18
CA GLY A 37 2.48 1.63 4.70
C GLY A 37 3.85 1.33 4.09
N ILE A 38 4.50 0.30 4.61
CA ILE A 38 5.77 -0.21 4.06
C ILE A 38 5.51 -1.60 3.52
N ALA A 39 5.77 -1.80 2.23
CA ALA A 39 5.60 -3.07 1.54
C ALA A 39 6.93 -3.83 1.44
N HIS A 40 6.91 -5.10 1.84
CA HIS A 40 8.01 -6.05 1.66
C HIS A 40 7.57 -7.15 0.70
N PHE A 41 8.32 -7.34 -0.37
CA PHE A 41 8.00 -8.34 -1.40
C PHE A 41 8.65 -9.68 -1.09
N SER A 42 7.90 -10.77 -1.22
CA SER A 42 8.38 -12.14 -0.92
C SER A 42 9.51 -12.61 -1.84
N ASN A 43 9.70 -11.96 -2.98
CA ASN A 43 10.80 -12.21 -3.91
C ASN A 43 12.14 -11.56 -3.47
N GLY A 44 12.18 -10.90 -2.31
CA GLY A 44 13.38 -10.24 -1.79
C GLY A 44 13.76 -8.94 -2.49
N SER A 45 12.88 -8.38 -3.32
CA SER A 45 13.10 -7.06 -3.92
C SER A 45 13.07 -5.96 -2.86
N THR A 46 13.66 -4.81 -3.21
CA THR A 46 13.72 -3.61 -2.36
C THR A 46 12.35 -3.31 -1.77
N SER A 47 12.31 -3.13 -0.45
CA SER A 47 11.07 -2.74 0.25
C SER A 47 10.69 -1.31 -0.14
N GLU A 48 9.39 -1.00 -0.15
CA GLU A 48 8.89 0.29 -0.63
C GLU A 48 8.00 0.96 0.41
N ALA A 49 8.18 2.26 0.62
CA ALA A 49 7.21 3.09 1.30
C ALA A 49 6.10 3.46 0.31
N VAL A 50 4.88 3.02 0.60
CA VAL A 50 3.72 3.16 -0.29
C VAL A 50 2.74 4.15 0.30
N LEU A 51 2.49 5.23 -0.44
CA LEU A 51 1.38 6.15 -0.19
C LEU A 51 0.20 5.74 -1.07
N SER A 52 -0.97 5.56 -0.45
CA SER A 52 -2.21 5.18 -1.14
C SER A 52 -3.24 6.29 -1.01
N PHE A 53 -3.73 6.77 -2.15
CA PHE A 53 -4.92 7.62 -2.23
C PHE A 53 -6.13 6.76 -2.57
N LEU A 54 -7.10 6.73 -1.67
CA LEU A 54 -8.33 5.96 -1.81
C LEU A 54 -9.49 6.88 -2.13
N ARG A 55 -10.35 6.47 -3.06
CA ARG A 55 -11.66 7.12 -3.26
C ARG A 55 -12.75 6.20 -2.77
N PHE A 56 -13.68 6.76 -2.01
CA PHE A 56 -14.82 6.07 -1.46
C PHE A 56 -16.10 6.44 -2.21
N LYS A 57 -17.02 5.49 -2.26
CA LYS A 57 -18.42 5.69 -2.63
C LYS A 57 -19.27 4.66 -1.91
N ASP A 58 -20.33 5.11 -1.25
CA ASP A 58 -21.25 4.24 -0.49
C ASP A 58 -20.51 3.35 0.54
N GLY A 59 -19.50 3.91 1.22
CA GLY A 59 -18.66 3.21 2.20
C GLY A 59 -17.71 2.16 1.61
N LYS A 60 -17.51 2.16 0.29
CA LYS A 60 -16.63 1.20 -0.41
C LYS A 60 -15.52 1.93 -1.14
N ILE A 61 -14.32 1.32 -1.15
CA ILE A 61 -13.22 1.77 -2.01
C ILE A 61 -13.58 1.47 -3.47
N ILE A 62 -13.61 2.51 -4.30
CA ILE A 62 -13.89 2.38 -5.75
C ILE A 62 -12.66 2.57 -6.62
N SER A 63 -11.61 3.22 -6.09
CA SER A 63 -10.32 3.33 -6.74
C SER A 63 -9.21 3.50 -5.71
N ILE A 64 -8.03 2.99 -6.05
CA ILE A 64 -6.80 3.20 -5.29
C ILE A 64 -5.76 3.69 -6.29
N GLU A 65 -5.08 4.77 -5.96
CA GLU A 65 -3.87 5.23 -6.65
C GLU A 65 -2.71 5.15 -5.65
N THR A 66 -1.58 4.60 -6.10
CA THR A 66 -0.42 4.38 -5.23
C THR A 66 0.82 5.05 -5.78
N GLY A 67 1.57 5.72 -4.92
CA GLY A 67 2.95 6.11 -5.16
C GLY A 67 3.87 5.32 -4.25
N ALA A 68 4.95 4.75 -4.79
CA ALA A 68 5.91 3.97 -4.04
C ALA A 68 7.31 4.62 -4.10
N THR A 69 7.98 4.66 -2.97
CA THR A 69 9.37 5.12 -2.85
C THR A 69 10.23 3.95 -2.37
N PRO A 70 11.25 3.53 -3.13
CA PRO A 70 12.19 2.50 -2.68
C PRO A 70 12.89 2.92 -1.40
N LEU A 71 12.97 2.00 -0.44
CA LEU A 71 13.72 2.18 0.79
C LEU A 71 15.17 1.71 0.60
N SER A 72 16.08 2.31 1.35
CA SER A 72 17.46 1.84 1.40
C SER A 72 17.57 0.52 2.15
N ASP A 73 18.59 -0.28 1.85
CA ASP A 73 18.84 -1.57 2.51
C ASP A 73 19.09 -1.44 4.02
N ASP A 74 19.54 -0.26 4.47
CA ASP A 74 19.77 0.07 5.87
C ASP A 74 18.57 0.76 6.55
N TYR A 75 17.42 0.82 5.87
CA TYR A 75 16.21 1.39 6.44
C TYR A 75 15.84 0.69 7.75
N LYS A 76 15.67 1.49 8.79
CA LYS A 76 15.12 1.07 10.08
C LYS A 76 13.90 1.92 10.40
N LEU A 77 12.81 1.26 10.75
CA LEU A 77 11.64 1.97 11.26
C LEU A 77 12.01 2.62 12.60
N ILE A 78 11.90 3.94 12.68
CA ILE A 78 12.17 4.68 13.91
C ILE A 78 11.19 4.24 15.00
N GLY A 79 11.71 3.87 16.18
CA GLY A 79 10.92 3.37 17.32
C GLY A 79 10.66 1.86 17.32
N SER A 80 11.43 1.08 16.56
CA SER A 80 11.40 -0.39 16.57
C SER A 80 12.42 -1.05 17.53
N GLU A 81 13.07 -0.25 18.38
CA GLU A 81 13.98 -0.69 19.46
C GLU A 81 13.35 -0.46 20.85
#